data_AF-A0A9X0BBJ3-F1
#
_entry.id   AF-A0A9X0BBJ3-F1
#
_cell.length_a   1.000
_cell.length_b   1.000
_cell.length_c   1.000
_cell.angle_alpha   90.00
_cell.angle_beta   90.00
_cell.angle_gamma   90.00
#
_symmetry.space_group_name_H-M   'P 1'
#
loop_
_entity.id
_entity.type
_entity.pdbx_description
1 polymer ?
#
loop_
_entity_poly.entity_id
_entity_poly.type
_entity_poly.pdbx_seq_one_letter_code
_entity_poly.pdbx_strand_id
1 'polypeptide(L)'
;MRPRARRALTQLLIFAFFLNIILILNWPQSKAKSFPWAKIRYQTRATTFPSQRGICPNLSTSKKPALIVSRVESDGTAFWLDKLADKYTLCIYDVDIAGQETSAHGSSDSSSGYLQVPANRGHEAMAYLTFLIDNYENFPSAGAVFIHGSRWAWHNDAPDYDNAALLRDLDIPAALAPSGYHNLRCDWSAGTCSSTVPAQGSLGDETTISRYAVERACGIGYGAARGTSIAFRRQWWMEGG
;
A
#
# COMPACT_ATOMS: atom_id res chain seq x y z
N MET A 1 54.45 -38.39 -3.68
CA MET A 1 53.84 -37.11 -3.24
C MET A 1 54.56 -36.60 -2.00
N ARG A 2 55.02 -35.34 -1.99
CA ARG A 2 55.74 -34.74 -0.86
C ARG A 2 54.84 -34.71 0.40
N PRO A 3 55.36 -35.00 1.60
CA PRO A 3 54.55 -35.12 2.82
C PRO A 3 53.77 -33.84 3.18
N ARG A 4 54.27 -32.66 2.80
CA ARG A 4 53.54 -31.38 2.93
C ARG A 4 52.30 -31.30 2.03
N ALA A 5 52.36 -31.86 0.82
CA ALA A 5 51.24 -31.87 -0.12
C ALA A 5 50.10 -32.81 0.34
N ARG A 6 50.45 -33.92 1.02
CA ARG A 6 49.46 -34.84 1.61
C ARG A 6 48.68 -34.16 2.74
N ARG A 7 49.37 -33.44 3.63
CA ARG A 7 48.72 -32.69 4.72
C ARG A 7 47.80 -31.58 4.19
N ALA A 8 48.22 -30.86 3.15
CA ALA A 8 47.39 -29.84 2.51
C ALA A 8 46.12 -30.42 1.87
N LEU A 9 46.24 -31.57 1.20
CA LEU A 9 45.10 -32.27 0.61
C LEU A 9 44.11 -32.74 1.69
N THR A 10 44.60 -33.29 2.80
CA THR A 10 43.74 -33.71 3.92
C THR A 10 42.97 -32.53 4.52
N GLN A 11 43.62 -31.38 4.71
CA GLN A 11 42.96 -30.18 5.23
C GLN A 11 41.90 -29.63 4.27
N LEU A 12 42.16 -29.63 2.96
CA LEU A 12 41.19 -29.21 1.95
C LEU A 12 39.96 -30.12 1.92
N LEU A 13 40.15 -31.44 2.04
CA LEU A 13 39.03 -32.39 2.09
C LEU A 13 38.17 -32.20 3.34
N ILE A 14 38.80 -31.98 4.49
CA ILE A 14 38.09 -31.69 5.75
C ILE A 14 37.30 -30.38 5.63
N PHE A 15 37.92 -29.32 5.11
CA PHE A 15 37.25 -28.04 4.91
C PHE A 15 36.07 -28.15 3.94
N ALA A 16 36.25 -28.82 2.81
CA ALA A 16 35.17 -29.03 1.83
C ALA A 16 34.02 -29.85 2.41
N PHE A 17 34.31 -30.85 3.24
CA PHE A 17 33.29 -31.65 3.92
C PHE A 17 32.43 -30.80 4.87
N PHE A 18 33.05 -30.01 5.76
CA PHE A 18 32.31 -29.14 6.66
C PHE A 18 31.56 -28.02 5.93
N LEU A 19 32.14 -27.45 4.88
CA LEU A 19 31.47 -26.44 4.06
C LEU A 19 30.21 -27.01 3.38
N ASN A 20 30.29 -28.22 2.82
CA ASN A 20 29.12 -28.89 2.22
C ASN A 20 28.04 -29.19 3.26
N ILE A 21 28.41 -29.62 4.47
CA ILE A 21 27.45 -29.82 5.55
C ILE A 21 26.73 -28.52 5.90
N ILE A 22 27.48 -27.42 6.07
CA ILE A 22 26.89 -26.11 6.39
C ILE A 22 25.95 -25.66 5.27
N LEU A 23 26.33 -25.84 4.00
CA LEU A 23 25.50 -25.48 2.85
C LEU A 23 24.24 -26.34 2.75
N ILE A 24 24.30 -27.64 3.06
CA ILE A 24 23.13 -28.54 3.05
C ILE A 24 22.19 -28.22 4.22
N LEU A 25 22.74 -27.97 5.42
CA LEU A 25 21.94 -27.63 6.60
C LEU A 25 21.29 -26.25 6.51
N ASN A 26 21.94 -25.30 5.84
CA ASN A 26 21.37 -23.97 5.55
C ASN A 26 20.67 -23.92 4.20
N TRP A 27 20.57 -25.03 3.47
CA TRP A 27 19.84 -25.06 2.21
C TRP A 27 18.37 -24.78 2.54
N PRO A 28 17.79 -23.68 2.06
CA PRO A 28 16.42 -23.34 2.39
C PRO A 28 15.52 -24.46 1.89
N GLN A 29 14.95 -25.24 2.82
CA GLN A 29 13.92 -26.23 2.53
C GLN A 29 12.59 -25.53 2.27
N SER A 30 12.58 -24.59 1.32
CA SER A 30 11.36 -23.97 0.87
C SER A 30 10.71 -24.92 -0.11
N LYS A 31 10.01 -25.94 0.39
CA LYS A 31 8.89 -26.50 -0.38
C LYS A 31 7.96 -25.33 -0.63
N ALA A 32 7.98 -24.77 -1.83
CA ALA A 32 7.10 -23.68 -2.21
C ALA A 32 5.66 -24.17 -2.01
N LYS A 33 5.05 -23.79 -0.89
CA LYS A 33 3.63 -24.03 -0.65
C LYS A 33 2.89 -23.10 -1.59
N SER A 34 2.39 -23.65 -2.68
CA SER A 34 1.46 -22.94 -3.56
C SER A 34 0.13 -22.86 -2.82
N PHE A 35 -0.20 -21.69 -2.30
CA PHE A 35 -1.54 -21.40 -1.80
C PHE A 35 -2.36 -20.79 -2.94
N PRO A 36 -3.62 -21.20 -3.14
CA PRO A 36 -4.53 -20.55 -4.08
C PRO A 36 -5.00 -19.22 -3.48
N TRP A 37 -4.08 -18.24 -3.39
CA TRP A 37 -4.33 -16.90 -2.85
C TRP A 37 -5.47 -16.15 -3.56
N ALA A 38 -5.85 -16.60 -4.77
CA ALA A 38 -6.95 -16.02 -5.55
C ALA A 38 -8.34 -16.22 -4.92
N LYS A 39 -8.50 -17.07 -3.90
CA LYS A 39 -9.79 -17.25 -3.23
C LYS A 39 -9.62 -17.59 -1.76
N ILE A 40 -9.45 -16.57 -0.92
CA ILE A 40 -9.52 -16.73 0.54
C ILE A 40 -10.99 -17.01 0.90
N ARG A 41 -11.36 -18.29 1.06
CA ARG A 41 -12.67 -18.67 1.61
C ARG A 41 -12.58 -18.78 3.12
N TYR A 42 -12.35 -17.66 3.80
CA TYR A 42 -12.59 -17.65 5.24
C TYR A 42 -14.10 -17.79 5.46
N GLN A 43 -14.53 -18.90 6.04
CA GLN A 43 -15.89 -19.09 6.50
C GLN A 43 -15.91 -18.79 8.00
N THR A 44 -16.50 -17.65 8.37
CA THR A 44 -16.66 -17.31 9.77
C THR A 44 -17.60 -18.30 10.46
N ARG A 45 -17.33 -18.58 11.74
CA ARG A 45 -18.27 -19.28 12.63
C ARG A 45 -19.16 -18.31 13.40
N ALA A 46 -19.00 -17.00 13.18
CA ALA A 46 -19.82 -15.99 13.83
C ALA A 46 -21.27 -16.13 13.38
N THR A 47 -22.18 -16.14 14.34
CA THR A 47 -23.63 -16.17 14.12
C THR A 47 -24.20 -14.80 13.77
N THR A 48 -23.45 -13.74 14.08
CA THR A 48 -23.80 -12.34 13.82
C THR A 48 -22.60 -11.61 13.25
N PHE A 49 -22.80 -10.84 12.19
CA PHE A 49 -21.78 -9.96 11.64
C PHE A 49 -21.88 -8.57 12.29
N PRO A 50 -20.74 -7.90 12.55
CA PRO A 50 -20.77 -6.49 12.93
C PRO A 50 -21.44 -5.68 11.82
N SER A 51 -22.16 -4.61 12.20
CA SER A 51 -22.74 -3.67 11.24
C SER A 51 -21.63 -3.08 10.37
N GLN A 52 -21.84 -3.04 9.05
CA GLN A 52 -20.99 -2.31 8.12
C GLN A 52 -21.17 -0.80 8.38
N ARG A 53 -20.07 -0.08 8.57
CA ARG A 53 -20.06 1.36 8.90
C ARG A 53 -19.17 2.18 7.96
N GLY A 54 -18.44 1.49 7.10
CA GLY A 54 -17.49 2.04 6.17
C GLY A 54 -17.83 1.85 4.70
N ILE A 55 -19.11 1.70 4.35
CA ILE A 55 -19.52 1.58 2.94
C ILE A 55 -19.26 2.92 2.24
N CYS A 56 -18.33 2.91 1.28
CA CYS A 56 -18.01 4.10 0.51
C CYS A 56 -19.02 4.30 -0.62
N PRO A 57 -19.64 5.48 -0.74
CA PRO A 57 -20.67 5.73 -1.75
C PRO A 57 -20.11 5.72 -3.17
N ASN A 58 -20.92 5.26 -4.13
CA ASN A 58 -20.67 5.31 -5.57
C ASN A 58 -19.45 4.50 -6.07
N LEU A 59 -18.93 3.59 -5.26
CA LEU A 59 -17.71 2.84 -5.57
C LEU A 59 -17.86 1.93 -6.80
N SER A 60 -18.97 1.18 -6.89
CA SER A 60 -19.23 0.25 -7.99
C SER A 60 -19.57 0.94 -9.32
N THR A 61 -20.10 2.16 -9.25
CA THR A 61 -20.49 2.95 -10.44
C THR A 61 -19.37 3.86 -10.95
N SER A 62 -18.38 4.15 -10.11
CA SER A 62 -17.31 5.09 -10.44
C SER A 62 -16.23 4.44 -11.30
N LYS A 63 -15.77 5.18 -12.31
CA LYS A 63 -14.59 4.81 -13.13
C LYS A 63 -13.28 5.33 -12.56
N LYS A 64 -13.35 6.10 -11.47
CA LYS A 64 -12.18 6.71 -10.81
C LYS A 64 -11.67 5.77 -9.73
N PRO A 65 -10.36 5.74 -9.47
CA PRO A 65 -9.85 5.04 -8.28
C PRO A 65 -10.46 5.63 -7.01
N ALA A 66 -10.57 4.81 -5.97
CA ALA A 66 -10.93 5.30 -4.64
C ALA A 66 -9.75 6.03 -4.00
N LEU A 67 -10.02 7.11 -3.29
CA LEU A 67 -9.08 7.75 -2.38
C LEU A 67 -9.60 7.55 -0.95
N ILE A 68 -8.90 6.69 -0.22
CA ILE A 68 -9.21 6.31 1.15
C ILE A 68 -8.40 7.21 2.06
N VAL A 69 -9.10 8.03 2.84
CA VAL A 69 -8.49 9.02 3.72
C VAL A 69 -8.77 8.65 5.15
N SER A 70 -7.72 8.42 5.94
CA SER A 70 -7.84 8.23 7.38
C SER A 70 -7.62 9.53 8.12
N ARG A 71 -8.72 10.16 8.53
CA ARG A 71 -8.76 11.44 9.23
C ARG A 71 -8.97 11.26 10.74
N VAL A 72 -8.36 12.14 11.52
CA VAL A 72 -8.72 12.46 12.91
C VAL A 72 -9.24 13.90 13.01
N GLU A 73 -9.96 14.23 14.09
CA GLU A 73 -10.47 15.58 14.34
C GLU A 73 -9.35 16.63 14.35
N SER A 74 -8.18 16.28 14.89
CA SER A 74 -7.00 17.17 14.92
C SER A 74 -6.41 17.49 13.54
N ASP A 75 -6.77 16.75 12.49
CA ASP A 75 -6.34 17.07 11.12
C ASP A 75 -7.08 18.29 10.55
N GLY A 76 -8.16 18.72 11.21
CA GLY A 76 -9.00 19.83 10.78
C GLY A 76 -9.94 19.47 9.63
N THR A 77 -10.37 20.46 8.86
CA THR A 77 -11.38 20.29 7.80
C THR A 77 -10.80 19.64 6.54
N ALA A 78 -11.54 18.68 5.97
CA ALA A 78 -11.11 17.94 4.80
C ALA A 78 -11.40 18.64 3.44
N PHE A 79 -11.82 19.91 3.42
CA PHE A 79 -12.23 20.65 2.21
C PHE A 79 -11.15 20.73 1.11
N TRP A 80 -9.88 20.55 1.46
CA TRP A 80 -8.80 20.53 0.49
C TRP A 80 -8.91 19.32 -0.48
N LEU A 81 -9.59 18.25 -0.07
CA LEU A 81 -9.86 17.06 -0.88
C LEU A 81 -10.92 17.30 -1.97
N ASP A 82 -11.78 18.31 -1.82
CA ASP A 82 -12.88 18.56 -2.77
C ASP A 82 -12.34 18.82 -4.18
N LYS A 83 -11.15 19.45 -4.28
CA LYS A 83 -10.45 19.68 -5.55
C LYS A 83 -9.93 18.41 -6.21
N LEU A 84 -9.90 17.29 -5.49
CA LEU A 84 -9.48 15.98 -5.98
C LEU A 84 -10.67 15.10 -6.37
N ALA A 85 -11.91 15.55 -6.11
CA ALA A 85 -13.12 14.80 -6.44
C ALA A 85 -13.28 14.55 -7.94
N ASP A 86 -12.66 15.34 -8.82
CA ASP A 86 -12.65 15.07 -10.26
C ASP A 86 -11.76 13.88 -10.64
N LYS A 87 -10.72 13.60 -9.84
CA LYS A 87 -9.73 12.54 -10.08
C LYS A 87 -10.02 11.25 -9.33
N TYR A 88 -10.60 11.35 -8.14
CA TYR A 88 -10.82 10.22 -7.24
C TYR A 88 -12.28 10.09 -6.81
N THR A 89 -12.64 8.91 -6.34
CA THR A 89 -13.85 8.68 -5.53
C THR A 89 -13.47 8.81 -4.07
N LEU A 90 -13.93 9.85 -3.39
CA LEU A 90 -13.49 10.16 -2.03
C LEU A 90 -14.19 9.26 -1.00
N CYS A 91 -13.41 8.52 -0.21
CA CYS A 91 -13.85 7.70 0.91
C CYS A 91 -13.14 8.19 2.17
N ILE A 92 -13.74 9.15 2.88
CA ILE A 92 -13.12 9.80 4.03
C ILE A 92 -13.64 9.16 5.30
N TYR A 93 -12.73 8.53 6.06
CA TYR A 93 -13.02 7.90 7.34
C TYR A 93 -12.55 8.80 8.46
N ASP A 94 -13.44 9.13 9.39
CA ASP A 94 -13.11 9.84 10.61
C ASP A 94 -13.04 8.82 11.75
N VAL A 95 -11.84 8.63 12.29
CA VAL A 95 -11.60 7.60 13.32
C VAL A 95 -12.05 8.03 14.71
N ASP A 96 -12.28 9.32 14.94
CA ASP A 96 -12.68 9.84 16.25
C ASP A 96 -14.18 9.73 16.50
N ILE A 97 -14.99 9.64 15.44
CA ILE A 97 -16.43 9.35 15.51
C ILE A 97 -16.74 7.83 15.51
N ALA A 98 -15.75 7.01 15.86
CA ALA A 98 -15.89 5.56 15.90
C ALA A 98 -16.98 5.10 16.87
N GLY A 99 -17.69 4.03 16.51
CA GLY A 99 -18.62 3.38 17.43
C GLY A 99 -20.02 4.01 17.51
N GLN A 100 -20.26 5.15 16.86
CA GLN A 100 -21.59 5.77 16.86
C GLN A 100 -22.54 4.93 16.00
N GLU A 101 -23.68 4.50 16.55
CA GLU A 101 -24.70 3.78 15.78
C GLU A 101 -25.42 4.75 14.84
N THR A 102 -24.77 5.08 13.73
CA THR A 102 -25.46 5.63 12.58
C THR A 102 -26.25 4.48 11.96
N SER A 103 -27.58 4.61 11.98
CA SER A 103 -28.50 3.64 11.41
C SER A 103 -28.02 3.16 10.04
N ALA A 104 -28.13 1.85 9.79
CA ALA A 104 -27.55 1.04 8.70
C ALA A 104 -27.92 1.43 7.24
N HIS A 105 -28.21 2.70 7.00
CA HIS A 105 -28.42 3.29 5.70
C HIS A 105 -27.76 4.66 5.71
N GLY A 106 -26.43 4.69 5.52
CA GLY A 106 -25.59 5.88 5.36
C GLY A 106 -26.28 7.17 5.73
N SER A 107 -26.52 7.38 7.03
CA SER A 107 -27.24 8.57 7.46
C SER A 107 -26.29 9.74 7.22
N SER A 108 -26.65 10.58 6.26
CA SER A 108 -26.09 11.90 5.97
C SER A 108 -26.19 12.90 7.14
N ASP A 109 -26.39 12.40 8.36
CA ASP A 109 -26.67 13.16 9.58
C ASP A 109 -25.46 13.24 10.53
N SER A 110 -24.33 12.60 10.19
CA SER A 110 -23.06 13.21 10.61
C SER A 110 -22.94 14.48 9.79
N SER A 111 -23.03 15.65 10.43
CA SER A 111 -22.97 16.97 9.76
C SER A 111 -21.69 17.21 8.93
N SER A 112 -20.80 16.21 8.87
CA SER A 112 -19.54 16.17 8.15
C SER A 112 -19.51 15.20 6.96
N GLY A 113 -20.46 14.26 6.83
CA GLY A 113 -20.49 13.28 5.73
C GLY A 113 -19.36 12.24 5.74
N TYR A 114 -18.63 12.09 6.86
CA TYR A 114 -17.53 11.13 6.99
C TYR A 114 -18.00 9.72 7.36
N LEU A 115 -17.27 8.73 6.83
CA LEU A 115 -17.43 7.32 7.13
C LEU A 115 -16.83 7.00 8.50
N GLN A 116 -17.35 5.96 9.15
CA GLN A 116 -16.95 5.61 10.50
C GLN A 116 -16.13 4.33 10.51
N VAL A 117 -15.36 4.17 11.59
CA VAL A 117 -14.65 2.92 11.89
C VAL A 117 -15.26 2.21 13.10
N PRO A 118 -15.05 0.87 13.25
CA PRO A 118 -15.61 0.12 14.38
C PRO A 118 -15.09 0.57 15.75
N ALA A 119 -13.81 1.00 15.82
CA ALA A 119 -13.18 1.50 17.03
C ALA A 119 -11.98 2.39 16.68
N ASN A 120 -11.70 3.41 17.47
CA ASN A 120 -10.50 4.24 17.33
C ASN A 120 -9.26 3.48 17.86
N ARG A 121 -8.74 2.54 17.06
CA ARG A 121 -7.55 1.74 17.41
C ARG A 121 -6.69 1.47 16.18
N GLY A 122 -5.38 1.64 16.31
CA GLY A 122 -4.46 1.31 15.22
C GLY A 122 -4.29 2.40 14.17
N HIS A 123 -4.65 3.65 14.50
CA HIS A 123 -4.46 4.83 13.64
C HIS A 123 -5.05 4.59 12.22
N GLU A 124 -4.29 4.93 11.18
CA GLU A 124 -4.68 4.78 9.77
C GLU A 124 -5.11 3.38 9.37
N ALA A 125 -4.54 2.36 10.03
CA ALA A 125 -4.82 0.97 9.70
C ALA A 125 -6.31 0.63 9.86
N MET A 126 -7.01 1.28 10.81
CA MET A 126 -8.43 0.97 11.01
C MET A 126 -9.30 1.46 9.86
N ALA A 127 -9.05 2.65 9.33
CA ALA A 127 -9.77 3.16 8.16
C ALA A 127 -9.53 2.25 6.95
N TYR A 128 -8.26 1.87 6.72
CA TYR A 128 -7.90 1.03 5.57
C TYR A 128 -8.53 -0.36 5.65
N LEU A 129 -8.47 -1.00 6.83
CA LEU A 129 -9.10 -2.31 7.04
C LEU A 129 -10.62 -2.24 6.94
N THR A 130 -11.24 -1.19 7.50
CA THR A 130 -12.69 -0.99 7.40
C THR A 130 -13.11 -0.86 5.93
N PHE A 131 -12.38 -0.07 5.13
CA PHE A 131 -12.64 0.05 3.69
C PHE A 131 -12.54 -1.31 3.00
N LEU A 132 -11.44 -2.04 3.21
CA LEU A 132 -11.20 -3.33 2.55
C LEU A 132 -12.26 -4.38 2.91
N ILE A 133 -12.72 -4.41 4.16
CA ILE A 133 -13.72 -5.37 4.64
C ILE A 133 -15.11 -5.00 4.13
N ASP A 134 -15.55 -3.76 4.35
CA ASP A 134 -16.93 -3.36 4.09
C ASP A 134 -17.20 -3.22 2.57
N ASN A 135 -16.17 -2.93 1.78
CA ASN A 135 -16.31 -2.68 0.34
C ASN A 135 -15.75 -3.80 -0.53
N TYR A 136 -15.39 -4.96 0.03
CA TYR A 136 -14.72 -6.04 -0.68
C TYR A 136 -15.43 -6.45 -1.98
N GLU A 137 -16.75 -6.61 -1.92
CA GLU A 137 -17.58 -7.01 -3.07
C GLU A 137 -17.70 -5.92 -4.14
N ASN A 138 -17.55 -4.64 -3.76
CA ASN A 138 -17.71 -3.49 -4.63
C ASN A 138 -16.38 -2.75 -4.87
N PHE A 139 -15.25 -3.44 -4.70
CA PHE A 139 -13.92 -2.83 -4.80
C PHE A 139 -13.71 -2.23 -6.20
N PRO A 140 -13.21 -0.98 -6.32
CA PRO A 140 -13.13 -0.28 -7.60
C PRO A 140 -12.11 -0.96 -8.52
N SER A 141 -12.54 -1.31 -9.74
CA SER A 141 -11.64 -1.88 -10.76
C SER A 141 -10.52 -0.93 -11.20
N ALA A 142 -10.74 0.38 -11.02
CA ALA A 142 -9.73 1.41 -11.25
C ALA A 142 -8.62 1.46 -10.19
N GLY A 143 -8.78 0.75 -9.06
CA GLY A 143 -7.83 0.68 -7.97
C GLY A 143 -8.09 1.67 -6.82
N ALA A 144 -7.18 1.70 -5.84
CA ALA A 144 -7.34 2.43 -4.59
C ALA A 144 -6.05 3.12 -4.13
N VAL A 145 -6.14 4.37 -3.67
CA VAL A 145 -5.03 5.12 -3.05
C VAL A 145 -5.36 5.35 -1.59
N PHE A 146 -4.39 5.11 -0.70
CA PHE A 146 -4.54 5.19 0.75
C PHE A 146 -3.66 6.30 1.33
N ILE A 147 -4.25 7.18 2.14
CA ILE A 147 -3.56 8.32 2.75
C ILE A 147 -4.04 8.59 4.18
N HIS A 148 -3.17 9.26 4.94
CA HIS A 148 -3.54 10.00 6.15
C HIS A 148 -4.30 11.30 5.80
N GLY A 149 -5.18 11.74 6.71
CA GLY A 149 -6.09 12.87 6.52
C GLY A 149 -5.46 14.26 6.62
N SER A 150 -4.32 14.40 7.31
CA SER A 150 -3.60 15.67 7.32
C SER A 150 -3.15 16.05 5.91
N ARG A 151 -3.43 17.30 5.52
CA ARG A 151 -2.86 17.86 4.28
C ARG A 151 -1.35 17.96 4.36
N TRP A 152 -0.83 18.40 5.51
CA TRP A 152 0.60 18.57 5.74
C TRP A 152 1.10 17.45 6.64
N ALA A 153 1.73 16.45 6.03
CA ALA A 153 2.16 15.23 6.71
C ALA A 153 3.69 15.11 6.65
N TRP A 154 4.35 15.40 7.77
CA TRP A 154 5.82 15.34 7.89
C TRP A 154 6.41 13.94 7.64
N HIS A 155 5.57 12.91 7.78
CA HIS A 155 5.94 11.51 7.57
C HIS A 155 5.75 11.05 6.11
N ASN A 156 5.35 11.95 5.20
CA ASN A 156 5.34 11.70 3.76
C ASN A 156 6.61 12.23 3.12
N ASP A 157 7.03 11.55 2.05
CA ASP A 157 8.34 11.75 1.43
C ASP A 157 8.44 13.02 0.56
N ALA A 158 7.32 13.74 0.41
CA ALA A 158 7.25 14.99 -0.31
C ALA A 158 8.14 16.06 0.34
N PRO A 159 9.00 16.76 -0.43
CA PRO A 159 9.84 17.82 0.12
C PRO A 159 9.06 18.98 0.76
N ASP A 160 7.82 19.21 0.35
CA ASP A 160 6.92 20.24 0.87
C ASP A 160 5.83 19.68 1.82
N TYR A 161 5.84 18.37 2.08
CA TYR A 161 4.90 17.65 2.93
C TYR A 161 3.42 17.83 2.57
N ASP A 162 3.09 18.35 1.37
CA ASP A 162 1.71 18.69 0.97
C ASP A 162 1.05 17.55 0.16
N ASN A 163 0.16 16.81 0.82
CA ASN A 163 -0.62 15.74 0.21
C ASN A 163 -1.52 16.22 -0.94
N ALA A 164 -1.98 17.47 -0.89
CA ALA A 164 -2.80 18.00 -1.97
C ALA A 164 -2.01 18.13 -3.27
N ALA A 165 -0.75 18.55 -3.19
CA ALA A 165 0.15 18.63 -4.34
C ALA A 165 0.48 17.23 -4.86
N LEU A 166 0.84 16.30 -3.97
CA LEU A 166 1.15 14.92 -4.35
C LEU A 166 0.00 14.23 -5.07
N LEU A 167 -1.21 14.26 -4.49
CA LEU A 167 -2.38 13.59 -5.07
C LEU A 167 -2.86 14.25 -6.37
N ARG A 168 -2.66 15.56 -6.50
CA ARG A 168 -2.92 16.27 -7.74
C ARG A 168 -1.96 15.82 -8.83
N ASP A 169 -0.69 15.62 -8.53
CA ASP A 169 0.35 15.37 -9.53
C ASP A 169 0.69 13.88 -9.71
N LEU A 170 0.10 12.99 -8.91
CA LEU A 170 0.24 11.54 -9.00
C LEU A 170 -0.16 11.01 -10.39
N ASP A 171 0.74 10.27 -11.04
CA ASP A 171 0.40 9.43 -12.20
C ASP A 171 -0.35 8.19 -11.72
N ILE A 172 -1.66 8.35 -11.54
CA ILE A 172 -2.57 7.31 -11.06
C ILE A 172 -2.39 5.97 -11.82
N PRO A 173 -2.42 5.94 -13.17
CA PRO A 173 -2.16 4.70 -13.91
C PRO A 173 -0.84 4.03 -13.56
N ALA A 174 0.26 4.79 -13.48
CA ALA A 174 1.57 4.22 -13.15
C ALA A 174 1.64 3.73 -11.70
N ALA A 175 1.10 4.50 -10.76
CA ALA A 175 1.07 4.19 -9.34
C ALA A 175 0.25 2.91 -9.04
N LEU A 176 -0.86 2.71 -9.76
CA LEU A 176 -1.76 1.57 -9.55
C LEU A 176 -1.42 0.36 -10.43
N ALA A 177 -0.64 0.50 -11.50
CA ALA A 177 -0.30 -0.61 -12.39
C ALA A 177 0.33 -1.85 -11.71
N PRO A 178 1.20 -1.73 -10.68
CA PRO A 178 1.85 -2.89 -10.08
C PRO A 178 0.90 -3.81 -9.30
N SER A 179 -0.06 -3.24 -8.57
CA SER A 179 -0.84 -3.96 -7.55
C SER A 179 -2.32 -3.60 -7.50
N GLY A 180 -2.76 -2.56 -8.22
CA GLY A 180 -4.11 -2.01 -8.13
C GLY A 180 -4.35 -1.16 -6.88
N TYR A 181 -3.32 -0.93 -6.05
CA TYR A 181 -3.39 -0.04 -4.91
C TYR A 181 -2.09 0.73 -4.67
N HIS A 182 -2.16 1.91 -4.09
CA HIS A 182 -0.99 2.73 -3.81
C HIS A 182 -1.09 3.48 -2.47
N ASN A 183 0.06 3.76 -1.86
CA ASN A 183 0.23 4.66 -0.71
C ASN A 183 1.23 5.75 -1.12
N LEU A 184 1.05 6.98 -0.66
CA LEU A 184 1.96 8.10 -0.93
C LEU A 184 3.32 8.02 -0.21
N ARG A 185 3.50 7.07 0.71
CA ARG A 185 4.78 6.80 1.37
C ARG A 185 5.65 5.85 0.53
N CYS A 186 6.80 6.36 0.16
CA CYS A 186 7.87 5.72 -0.57
C CYS A 186 9.03 5.40 0.39
N ASP A 187 8.79 4.41 1.26
CA ASP A 187 9.78 3.93 2.21
C ASP A 187 10.55 2.73 1.64
N TRP A 188 11.85 2.92 1.45
CA TRP A 188 12.79 1.90 1.02
C TRP A 188 12.87 0.71 1.97
N SER A 189 12.71 0.94 3.28
CA SER A 189 12.72 -0.12 4.29
C SER A 189 11.45 -0.98 4.24
N ALA A 190 10.36 -0.45 3.70
CA ALA A 190 9.10 -1.15 3.50
C ALA A 190 8.97 -1.77 2.09
N GLY A 191 9.95 -1.56 1.21
CA GLY A 191 9.97 -2.12 -0.16
C GLY A 191 8.94 -1.51 -1.10
N THR A 192 8.37 -0.34 -0.78
CA THR A 192 7.36 0.34 -1.61
C THR A 192 7.96 1.16 -2.75
N CYS A 193 9.29 1.34 -2.75
CA CYS A 193 10.01 2.05 -3.79
C CYS A 193 10.46 1.15 -4.94
N SER A 194 10.42 1.67 -6.16
CA SER A 194 11.10 1.06 -7.30
C SER A 194 12.60 0.95 -7.02
N SER A 195 13.20 -0.21 -7.32
CA SER A 195 14.65 -0.47 -7.20
C SER A 195 15.53 0.48 -8.02
N THR A 196 14.92 1.24 -8.93
CA THR A 196 15.59 2.20 -9.83
C THR A 196 15.77 3.58 -9.19
N VAL A 197 15.12 3.86 -8.06
CA VAL A 197 15.28 5.11 -7.33
C VAL A 197 16.41 4.93 -6.29
N PRO A 198 17.15 5.96 -5.85
CA PRO A 198 18.05 5.83 -4.70
C PRO A 198 17.28 5.84 -3.37
N ALA A 199 17.81 5.14 -2.37
CA ALA A 199 17.29 5.20 -1.00
C ALA A 199 17.25 6.64 -0.48
N GLN A 200 16.18 7.03 0.21
CA GLN A 200 16.16 8.31 0.93
C GLN A 200 17.32 8.30 1.94
N GLY A 201 18.25 9.24 1.79
CA GLY A 201 19.28 9.47 2.78
C GLY A 201 18.66 9.95 4.10
N SER A 202 19.26 9.56 5.23
CA SER A 202 18.96 10.17 6.53
C SER A 202 19.16 11.69 6.45
N LEU A 203 18.42 12.44 7.29
CA LEU A 203 18.23 13.89 7.43
C LEU A 203 19.47 14.84 7.41
N GLY A 204 20.55 14.50 6.71
CA GLY A 204 21.83 15.24 6.71
C GLY A 204 22.42 15.58 5.35
N ASP A 205 21.87 15.13 4.22
CA ASP A 205 22.41 15.46 2.88
C ASP A 205 21.43 16.32 2.07
N GLU A 206 21.47 17.61 2.34
CA GLU A 206 20.79 18.67 1.60
C GLU A 206 21.54 18.94 0.28
N THR A 207 21.39 18.08 -0.72
CA THR A 207 21.89 18.37 -2.07
C THR A 207 20.95 17.86 -3.16
N THR A 208 19.88 18.60 -3.49
CA THR A 208 19.15 18.61 -4.79
C THR A 208 18.59 17.27 -5.36
N ILE A 209 18.88 16.13 -4.73
CA ILE A 209 18.56 14.75 -5.13
C ILE A 209 17.19 14.34 -4.56
N SER A 210 16.68 15.05 -3.55
CA SER A 210 15.44 14.73 -2.83
C SER A 210 14.17 14.84 -3.67
N ARG A 211 14.05 15.87 -4.52
CA ARG A 211 12.79 16.15 -5.23
C ARG A 211 12.52 15.19 -6.39
N TYR A 212 13.50 15.01 -7.28
CA TYR A 212 13.39 14.14 -8.46
C TYR A 212 13.37 12.62 -8.15
N ALA A 213 13.96 12.21 -7.02
CA ALA A 213 13.99 10.82 -6.61
C ALA A 213 12.63 10.38 -6.04
N VAL A 214 12.05 11.18 -5.15
CA VAL A 214 10.70 10.93 -4.59
C VAL A 214 9.64 11.03 -5.68
N GLU A 215 9.74 12.03 -6.56
CA GLU A 215 8.88 12.18 -7.73
C GLU A 215 8.83 10.90 -8.59
N ARG A 216 9.99 10.29 -8.88
CA ARG A 216 10.02 9.03 -9.63
C ARG A 216 9.66 7.79 -8.81
N ALA A 217 9.95 7.74 -7.51
CA ALA A 217 9.62 6.59 -6.66
C ALA A 217 8.12 6.48 -6.39
N CYS A 218 7.46 7.63 -6.21
CA CYS A 218 6.03 7.71 -5.94
C CYS A 218 5.19 7.86 -7.21
N GLY A 219 5.79 7.81 -8.40
CA GLY A 219 5.07 7.99 -9.67
C GLY A 219 4.51 9.41 -9.89
N ILE A 220 5.11 10.41 -9.25
CA ILE A 220 4.77 11.83 -9.38
C ILE A 220 5.70 12.42 -10.44
N GLY A 221 5.34 12.34 -11.71
CA GLY A 221 6.24 12.73 -12.79
C GLY A 221 5.56 13.30 -14.02
N TYR A 222 5.73 14.61 -14.22
CA TYR A 222 5.64 15.24 -15.53
C TYR A 222 6.80 14.73 -16.40
N GLY A 223 6.52 13.88 -17.39
CA GLY A 223 7.47 13.53 -18.43
C GLY A 223 7.76 12.04 -18.53
N ALA A 224 7.38 11.49 -19.68
CA ALA A 224 7.51 10.09 -20.04
C ALA A 224 8.93 9.53 -19.89
N ALA A 225 9.04 8.38 -19.23
CA ALA A 225 10.07 7.39 -19.53
C ALA A 225 9.38 6.14 -20.10
N ARG A 226 9.32 6.07 -21.44
CA ARG A 226 9.10 4.80 -22.13
C ARG A 226 10.31 3.91 -21.82
N GLY A 227 10.10 2.77 -21.16
CA GLY A 227 11.21 1.85 -20.90
C GLY A 227 10.82 0.62 -20.11
N THR A 228 10.69 -0.50 -20.84
CA THR A 228 10.69 -1.90 -20.36
C THR A 228 9.52 -2.36 -19.50
N SER A 229 8.52 -2.87 -20.21
CA SER A 229 7.58 -3.91 -19.78
C SER A 229 8.27 -5.08 -19.04
N ILE A 230 7.94 -5.26 -17.77
CA ILE A 230 7.62 -6.59 -17.24
C ILE A 230 6.11 -6.64 -17.16
N ALA A 231 5.51 -7.14 -18.24
CA ALA A 231 4.10 -7.46 -18.28
C ALA A 231 3.85 -8.66 -17.37
N PHE A 232 3.42 -8.42 -16.14
CA PHE A 232 2.53 -9.38 -15.49
C PHE A 232 1.15 -9.19 -16.14
N ARG A 233 0.79 -10.20 -16.92
CA ARG A 233 -0.32 -10.29 -17.84
C ARG A 233 -1.62 -9.69 -17.28
N ARG A 234 -2.15 -8.67 -17.98
CA ARG A 234 -3.54 -8.17 -17.95
C ARG A 234 -4.52 -9.28 -18.36
N GLN A 235 -4.81 -10.24 -17.48
CA GLN A 235 -5.81 -11.28 -17.76
C GLN A 235 -6.75 -11.60 -16.57
N TRP A 236 -6.73 -10.81 -15.50
CA TRP A 236 -7.35 -11.23 -14.24
C TRP A 236 -8.65 -10.50 -13.84
N TRP A 237 -9.26 -9.70 -14.71
CA TRP A 237 -10.45 -8.90 -14.35
C TRP A 237 -11.61 -8.92 -15.36
N MET A 238 -11.56 -9.71 -16.45
CA MET A 238 -12.59 -9.65 -17.50
C MET A 238 -13.15 -11.01 -17.95
N GLU A 239 -13.02 -12.08 -17.17
CA GLU A 239 -13.72 -13.33 -17.47
C GLU A 239 -14.23 -13.98 -16.18
N GLY A 240 -15.55 -13.93 -15.96
CA GLY A 240 -16.16 -14.64 -14.84
C GLY A 240 -17.62 -14.30 -14.53
N GLY A 241 -18.52 -14.51 -15.51
CA GLY A 241 -19.93 -14.87 -15.26
C GLY A 241 -20.90 -13.74 -14.97
#